data_AF-A0A7K0MXE8-F1
#
_entry.id   AF-A0A7K0MXE8-F1
#
_cell.length_a   1.000
_cell.length_b   1.000
_cell.length_c   1.000
_cell.angle_alpha   90.00
_cell.angle_beta   90.00
_cell.angle_gamma   90.00
#
_symmetry.space_group_name_H-M   'P 1'
#
loop_
_entity.id
_entity.type
_entity.pdbx_description
1 polymer ?
#
loop_
_entity_poly.entity_id
_entity_poly.type
_entity_poly.pdbx_seq_one_letter_code
_entity_poly.pdbx_strand_id
1 'polypeptide(L)'
;MAAAFPGPDHCDLCEAARLTEWFYEDDVCWIAECEICAVPMVVWRVHSTSPSLEVLSYMHEKLANVVETYFTFEHFVDDNMRNIPDHYHAHARPVGGFFGHGIQRRAQ
;
A
#
# COMPACT_ATOMS: atom_id res chain seq x y z
N MET A 1 20.37 17.43 8.75
CA MET A 1 21.12 16.19 8.44
C MET A 1 20.14 15.24 7.77
N ALA A 2 20.36 14.89 6.51
CA ALA A 2 19.53 13.86 5.87
C ALA A 2 19.88 12.53 6.53
N ALA A 3 18.89 11.85 7.11
CA ALA A 3 19.09 10.49 7.58
C ALA A 3 19.49 9.64 6.37
N ALA A 4 20.61 8.91 6.48
CA ALA A 4 20.95 7.90 5.50
C ALA A 4 19.97 6.75 5.70
N PHE A 5 18.91 6.71 4.90
CA PHE A 5 17.99 5.58 4.89
C PHE A 5 18.67 4.36 4.25
N PRO A 6 18.35 3.14 4.72
CA PRO A 6 18.84 1.92 4.08
C PRO A 6 18.48 1.91 2.58
N GLY A 7 19.40 1.41 1.75
CA GLY A 7 19.12 1.23 0.32
C GLY A 7 18.15 0.07 0.03
N PRO A 8 17.79 -0.17 -1.24
CA PRO A 8 16.82 -1.19 -1.64
C PRO A 8 17.15 -2.61 -1.16
N ASP A 9 18.44 -2.94 -0.97
CA ASP A 9 18.89 -4.26 -0.48
C ASP A 9 18.50 -4.54 0.98
N HIS A 10 18.00 -3.53 1.70
CA HIS A 10 17.60 -3.59 3.11
C HIS A 10 16.17 -3.11 3.33
N CYS A 11 15.34 -3.14 2.29
CA CYS A 11 13.96 -2.68 2.32
C CYS A 11 12.98 -3.84 2.13
N ASP A 12 12.15 -4.11 3.13
CA ASP A 12 11.13 -5.17 3.09
C ASP A 12 10.15 -5.00 1.92
N LEU A 13 9.87 -3.75 1.52
CA LEU A 13 9.01 -3.43 0.39
C LEU A 13 9.67 -3.69 -0.97
N CYS A 14 11.00 -3.62 -1.04
CA CYS A 14 11.76 -4.04 -2.23
C CYS A 14 11.85 -5.56 -2.34
N GLU A 15 12.00 -6.27 -1.21
CA GLU A 15 11.95 -7.73 -1.20
C GLU A 15 10.59 -8.26 -1.69
N ALA A 16 9.51 -7.55 -1.35
CA ALA A 16 8.15 -7.88 -1.77
C ALA A 16 7.75 -9.33 -1.43
N ALA A 17 8.16 -9.79 -0.23
CA ALA A 17 7.82 -11.11 0.26
C ALA A 17 6.28 -11.28 0.38
N ARG A 18 5.76 -12.40 -0.12
CA ARG A 18 4.31 -12.68 -0.13
C ARG A 18 3.82 -13.21 1.21
N LEU A 19 3.85 -12.38 2.24
CA LEU A 19 3.49 -12.74 3.62
C LEU A 19 1.98 -12.68 3.88
N THR A 20 1.27 -11.80 3.18
CA THR A 20 -0.17 -11.56 3.30
C THR A 20 -0.86 -11.81 1.96
N GLU A 21 -2.18 -11.62 1.90
CA GLU A 21 -2.93 -11.75 0.65
C GLU A 21 -2.56 -10.65 -0.35
N TRP A 22 -2.30 -11.07 -1.59
CA TRP A 22 -2.01 -10.19 -2.72
C TRP A 22 -3.24 -10.04 -3.60
N PHE A 23 -3.56 -8.80 -3.98
CA PHE A 23 -4.73 -8.47 -4.79
C PHE A 23 -4.39 -8.07 -6.22
N TYR A 24 -3.20 -7.48 -6.42
CA TYR A 24 -2.78 -6.95 -7.72
C TYR A 24 -1.25 -6.84 -7.80
N GLU A 25 -0.71 -7.04 -8.99
CA GLU A 25 0.67 -6.69 -9.33
C GLU A 25 0.80 -6.38 -10.82
N ASP A 26 1.65 -5.41 -11.15
CA ASP A 26 2.12 -5.13 -12.52
C ASP A 26 3.55 -4.59 -12.48
N ASP A 27 4.05 -3.95 -13.54
CA ASP A 27 5.40 -3.38 -13.59
C ASP A 27 5.58 -2.08 -12.78
N VAL A 28 4.49 -1.45 -12.32
CA VAL A 28 4.51 -0.18 -11.59
C VAL A 28 4.38 -0.41 -10.09
N CYS A 29 3.42 -1.22 -9.65
CA CYS A 29 3.13 -1.43 -8.24
C CYS A 29 2.64 -2.85 -7.93
N TRP A 30 2.56 -3.12 -6.64
CA TRP A 30 1.83 -4.27 -6.11
C TRP A 30 0.89 -3.82 -5.00
N ILE A 31 -0.20 -4.56 -4.80
CA ILE A 31 -1.21 -4.29 -3.77
C ILE A 31 -1.45 -5.56 -2.98
N ALA A 32 -1.22 -5.48 -1.67
CA ALA A 32 -1.43 -6.57 -0.73
C ALA A 32 -2.06 -6.05 0.56
N GLU A 33 -2.53 -6.94 1.42
CA GLU A 33 -2.95 -6.57 2.76
C GLU A 33 -1.73 -6.21 3.62
N CYS A 34 -1.73 -5.06 4.28
CA CYS A 34 -0.69 -4.68 5.22
C CYS A 34 -0.77 -5.56 6.48
N GLU A 35 0.33 -6.21 6.87
CA GLU A 35 0.40 -7.07 8.05
C GLU A 35 0.03 -6.33 9.35
N ILE A 36 0.42 -5.05 9.46
CA ILE A 36 0.21 -4.24 10.67
C ILE A 36 -1.17 -3.59 10.68
N CYS A 37 -1.62 -3.05 9.55
CA CYS A 37 -2.86 -2.27 9.48
C CYS A 37 -4.09 -3.11 9.11
N ALA A 38 -3.90 -4.32 8.56
CA ALA A 38 -4.94 -5.19 8.01
C ALA A 38 -5.89 -4.47 7.02
N VAL A 39 -5.30 -3.63 6.16
CA VAL A 39 -5.97 -2.92 5.05
C VAL A 39 -5.13 -3.05 3.79
N PRO A 40 -5.71 -2.90 2.59
CA PRO A 40 -4.96 -2.86 1.35
C PRO A 40 -3.92 -1.74 1.37
N MET A 41 -2.70 -2.06 0.98
CA MET A 41 -1.65 -1.08 0.73
C MET A 41 -1.13 -1.24 -0.69
N VAL A 42 -0.93 -0.11 -1.37
CA VAL A 42 -0.20 -0.06 -2.65
C VAL A 42 1.24 0.31 -2.38
N VAL A 43 2.16 -0.37 -3.05
CA VAL A 43 3.59 -0.14 -2.95
C VAL A 43 4.17 0.08 -4.33
N TRP A 44 4.89 1.19 -4.49
CA TRP A 44 5.57 1.48 -5.75
C TRP A 44 6.76 0.54 -5.92
N ARG A 45 7.05 0.04 -7.13
CA ARG A 45 8.21 -0.86 -7.32
C ARG A 45 9.56 -0.15 -7.23
N VAL A 46 9.59 1.17 -7.41
CA VAL A 46 10.84 1.94 -7.32
C VAL A 46 11.08 2.36 -5.87
N HIS A 47 12.28 2.08 -5.36
CA HIS A 47 12.74 2.56 -4.04
C HIS A 47 12.98 4.06 -4.08
N SER A 48 11.91 4.83 -3.88
CA SER A 48 11.93 6.28 -3.76
C SER A 48 10.64 6.73 -3.08
N THR A 49 10.69 7.92 -2.46
CA THR A 49 9.54 8.54 -1.79
C THR A 49 8.72 9.44 -2.71
N SER A 50 9.22 9.71 -3.92
CA SER A 50 8.71 10.76 -4.80
C SER A 50 8.31 10.23 -6.18
N PRO A 51 7.26 9.39 -6.27
CA PRO A 51 6.63 9.05 -7.55
C PRO A 51 6.14 10.30 -8.27
N SER A 52 6.11 10.25 -9.60
CA SER A 52 5.49 11.31 -10.40
C SER A 52 3.97 11.37 -10.14
N LEU A 53 3.33 12.49 -10.46
CA LEU A 53 1.87 12.62 -10.31
C LEU A 53 1.09 11.56 -11.10
N GLU A 54 1.57 11.21 -12.30
CA GLU A 54 0.97 10.16 -13.13
C GLU A 54 1.06 8.78 -12.46
N VAL A 55 2.24 8.44 -11.93
CA VAL A 55 2.47 7.17 -11.21
C VAL A 55 1.64 7.13 -9.91
N LEU A 56 1.54 8.24 -9.19
CA LEU A 56 0.67 8.37 -8.00
C LEU A 56 -0.79 8.12 -8.34
N SER A 57 -1.32 8.82 -9.33
CA SER A 57 -2.72 8.66 -9.76
C SER A 57 -3.01 7.22 -10.19
N TYR A 58 -2.11 6.61 -10.97
CA TYR A 58 -2.23 5.22 -11.38
C TYR A 58 -2.30 4.25 -10.19
N MET A 59 -1.37 4.38 -9.24
CA MET A 59 -1.33 3.52 -8.06
C MET A 59 -2.58 3.67 -7.18
N HIS A 60 -3.06 4.90 -7.00
CA HIS A 60 -4.27 5.16 -6.21
C HIS A 60 -5.53 4.64 -6.89
N GLU A 61 -5.62 4.72 -8.22
CA GLU A 61 -6.72 4.11 -8.98
C GLU A 61 -6.73 2.58 -8.83
N LYS A 62 -5.57 1.93 -8.96
CA LYS A 62 -5.45 0.47 -8.74
C LYS A 62 -5.83 0.08 -7.31
N LEU A 63 -5.41 0.85 -6.33
CA LEU A 63 -5.78 0.66 -4.93
C LEU A 63 -7.29 0.77 -4.72
N ALA A 64 -7.92 1.79 -5.31
CA ALA A 64 -9.37 1.98 -5.24
C ALA A 64 -10.14 0.80 -5.85
N ASN A 65 -9.69 0.29 -7.00
CA ASN A 65 -10.29 -0.88 -7.65
C ASN A 65 -10.20 -2.14 -6.77
N VAL A 66 -9.08 -2.34 -6.06
CA VAL A 66 -8.93 -3.44 -5.09
C VAL A 66 -9.91 -3.28 -3.93
N VAL A 67 -10.04 -2.08 -3.37
CA VAL A 67 -11.01 -1.81 -2.30
C VAL A 67 -12.44 -2.12 -2.77
N GLU A 68 -12.83 -1.62 -3.94
CA GLU A 68 -14.16 -1.84 -4.50
C GLU A 68 -14.46 -3.33 -4.71
N THR A 69 -13.47 -4.09 -5.19
CA THR A 69 -13.61 -5.51 -5.50
C THR A 69 -13.68 -6.40 -4.26
N TYR A 70 -12.82 -6.15 -3.26
CA TYR A 70 -12.60 -7.10 -2.15
C TYR A 70 -13.12 -6.64 -0.78
N PHE A 71 -13.46 -5.36 -0.62
CA PHE A 71 -13.80 -4.78 0.69
C PHE A 71 -15.13 -4.02 0.66
N THR A 72 -15.78 -3.93 1.82
CA THR A 72 -17.13 -3.33 1.93
C THR A 72 -17.11 -1.86 2.38
N PHE A 73 -15.94 -1.25 2.56
CA PHE A 73 -15.81 0.11 3.08
C PHE A 73 -15.45 1.12 1.98
N GLU A 74 -15.88 2.37 2.18
CA GLU A 74 -15.30 3.52 1.48
C GLU A 74 -13.95 3.86 2.10
N HIS A 75 -12.97 4.24 1.27
CA HIS A 75 -11.61 4.48 1.73
C HIS A 75 -11.13 5.91 1.44
N PHE A 76 -10.16 6.34 2.22
CA PHE A 76 -9.22 7.41 1.85
C PHE A 76 -7.81 6.83 1.74
N VAL A 77 -6.96 7.51 0.97
CA VAL A 77 -5.55 7.13 0.83
C VAL A 77 -4.73 7.80 1.94
N ASP A 78 -4.11 6.99 2.80
CA ASP A 78 -3.11 7.42 3.79
C ASP A 78 -1.70 7.11 3.25
N ASP A 79 -1.00 8.11 2.75
CA ASP A 79 0.36 8.04 2.22
C ASP A 79 1.44 8.39 3.27
N ASN A 80 1.08 8.43 4.56
CA ASN A 80 2.05 8.60 5.63
C ASN A 80 2.91 7.33 5.81
N MET A 81 4.10 7.37 5.19
CA MET A 81 5.13 6.31 5.22
C MET A 81 5.83 6.23 6.59
N ARG A 82 5.19 5.57 7.56
CA ARG A 82 5.66 5.53 8.96
C ARG A 82 6.92 4.66 9.13
N ASN A 83 6.78 3.34 9.08
CA ASN A 83 7.85 2.41 9.44
C ASN A 83 8.93 2.28 8.35
N ILE A 84 8.56 2.52 7.09
CA ILE A 84 9.45 2.46 5.93
C ILE A 84 9.36 3.81 5.21
N PRO A 85 9.97 4.87 5.78
CA PRO A 85 9.75 6.26 5.36
C PRO A 85 10.43 6.64 4.04
N ASP A 86 11.25 5.75 3.48
CA ASP A 86 12.10 5.98 2.32
C ASP A 86 11.63 5.26 1.04
N HIS A 87 10.55 4.47 1.14
CA HIS A 87 9.96 3.76 0.02
C HIS A 87 8.45 4.06 -0.04
N TYR A 88 8.02 4.69 -1.14
CA TYR A 88 6.64 5.06 -1.34
C TYR A 88 5.67 3.88 -1.24
N HIS A 89 4.75 4.00 -0.30
CA HIS A 89 3.59 3.14 -0.14
C HIS A 89 2.44 3.95 0.47
N ALA A 90 1.21 3.52 0.21
CA ALA A 90 0.02 4.14 0.75
C ALA A 90 -1.03 3.10 1.11
N HIS A 91 -1.84 3.40 2.13
CA HIS A 91 -2.86 2.50 2.65
C HIS A 91 -4.27 3.00 2.33
N ALA A 92 -5.16 2.10 1.92
CA ALA A 92 -6.58 2.38 1.81
C ALA A 92 -7.26 2.20 3.18
N ARG A 93 -7.44 3.29 3.92
CA ARG A 93 -8.06 3.26 5.24
C ARG A 93 -9.56 3.57 5.17
N PRO A 94 -10.42 2.91 5.97
CA PRO A 94 -11.86 3.21 5.99
C PRO A 94 -12.14 4.67 6.37
N VAL A 95 -13.06 5.31 5.65
CA VAL A 95 -13.57 6.64 6.01
C VAL A 95 -14.36 6.57 7.32
N GLY A 96 -14.04 7.45 8.27
CA GLY A 96 -14.81 7.62 9.52
C GLY A 96 -14.79 6.41 10.47
N GLY A 97 -13.92 5.43 10.25
CA GLY A 97 -13.97 4.14 10.92
C GLY A 97 -12.64 3.67 11.53
N PHE A 98 -12.74 2.54 12.22
CA PHE A 98 -11.61 1.78 12.76
C PHE A 98 -11.04 0.84 11.68
N PHE A 99 -9.74 0.57 11.72
CA PHE A 99 -9.07 -0.42 10.86
C PHE A 99 -8.31 -1.42 11.73
N GLY A 100 -8.06 -2.61 11.19
CA GLY A 100 -7.42 -3.72 11.89
C GLY A 100 -8.03 -5.07 11.50
N HIS A 101 -7.55 -6.14 12.13
CA HIS A 101 -8.06 -7.48 11.89
C HIS A 101 -9.59 -7.54 12.12
N GLY A 102 -10.31 -8.18 11.20
CA GLY A 102 -11.77 -8.26 11.22
C GLY A 102 -12.50 -7.22 10.35
N ILE A 103 -11.77 -6.43 9.55
CA ILE A 103 -12.34 -5.63 8.48
C ILE A 103 -13.20 -6.51 7.56
N GLN A 104 -14.38 -5.99 7.21
CA GLN A 104 -15.35 -6.74 6.43
C GLN A 104 -14.89 -6.86 4.97
N ARG A 105 -14.80 -8.11 4.51
CA ARG A 105 -14.45 -8.51 3.16
C ARG A 105 -15.72 -8.78 2.37
N ARG A 106 -15.71 -8.54 1.06
CA ARG A 106 -16.78 -9.03 0.18
C ARG A 106 -16.64 -10.55 0.05
N ALA A 107 -17.77 -11.25 0.05
CA ALA A 107 -17.76 -12.68 -0.26
C ALA A 107 -17.31 -12.86 -1.71
N GLN A 108 -16.24 -13.62 -1.91
CA GLN A 108 -15.75 -14.03 -3.22
C GLN A 108 -16.49 -15.28 -3.70
#